data_AF-A0A0N1NH98-F1
#
_entry.id   AF-A0A0N1NH98-F1
#
_cell.length_a   1.000
_cell.length_b   1.000
_cell.length_c   1.000
_cell.angle_alpha   90.00
_cell.angle_beta   90.00
_cell.angle_gamma   90.00
#
_symmetry.space_group_name_H-M   'P 1'
#
loop_
_entity.id
_entity.type
_entity.pdbx_description
1 polymer ?
#
loop_
_entity_poly.entity_id
_entity_poly.type
_entity_poly.pdbx_seq_one_letter_code
_entity_poly.pdbx_strand_id
1 'polypeptide(L)'
;MRQICDAYGILLITDEVMTGFGRTGTWFAVQNWAVVPDLLTFVKGVTSGYVPLGGALISESVNRIMAVCRNRGVWPFVNTNRVHGVPPPNITEAELREGPAVLDEALSVADDRTRCRTR
;
A
#
# COMPACT_ATOMS: atom_id res chain seq x y z
N MET A 1 -8.54 9.70 12.12
CA MET A 1 -8.40 8.75 10.99
C MET A 1 -7.59 7.51 11.36
N ARG A 2 -6.31 7.62 11.75
CA ARG A 2 -5.47 6.45 12.10
C ARG A 2 -6.12 5.47 13.08
N GLN A 3 -6.63 5.97 14.20
CA GLN A 3 -7.32 5.16 15.21
C GLN A 3 -8.55 4.40 14.67
N ILE A 4 -9.28 5.01 13.73
CA ILE A 4 -10.45 4.38 13.08
C ILE A 4 -9.96 3.24 12.19
N CYS A 5 -8.94 3.49 11.37
CA CYS A 5 -8.34 2.46 10.52
C CYS A 5 -7.84 1.27 11.36
N ASP A 6 -7.21 1.55 12.51
CA ASP A 6 -6.74 0.50 13.42
C ASP A 6 -7.90 -0.31 14.04
N ALA A 7 -8.97 0.36 14.46
CA ALA A 7 -10.14 -0.28 15.06
C ALA A 7 -10.89 -1.23 14.10
N TYR A 8 -10.86 -0.94 12.80
CA TYR A 8 -11.58 -1.72 11.78
C TYR A 8 -10.67 -2.60 10.90
N GLY A 9 -9.37 -2.70 11.20
CA GLY A 9 -8.44 -3.49 10.39
C GLY A 9 -8.19 -2.92 9.00
N ILE A 10 -8.40 -1.61 8.80
CA ILE A 10 -8.25 -0.94 7.51
C ILE A 10 -6.82 -0.41 7.36
N LEU A 11 -6.20 -0.66 6.21
CA LEU A 11 -4.90 -0.05 5.86
C LEU A 11 -5.06 1.45 5.61
N LEU A 12 -4.16 2.26 6.19
CA LEU A 12 -4.12 3.69 5.93
C LEU A 12 -3.11 4.02 4.84
N ILE A 13 -3.61 4.62 3.76
CA ILE A 13 -2.80 5.17 2.68
C ILE A 13 -2.79 6.69 2.80
N THR A 14 -1.61 7.29 2.81
CA THR A 14 -1.46 8.75 2.74
C THR A 14 -0.92 9.15 1.38
N ASP A 15 -1.72 9.94 0.66
CA ASP A 15 -1.33 10.51 -0.63
C ASP A 15 -0.52 11.80 -0.41
N GLU A 16 0.79 11.68 -0.58
CA GLU A 16 1.76 12.78 -0.43
C GLU A 16 2.25 13.28 -1.80
N VAL A 17 1.51 13.03 -2.88
CA VAL A 17 1.90 13.46 -4.23
C VAL A 17 2.07 14.98 -4.31
N MET A 18 1.21 15.75 -3.65
CA MET A 18 1.32 17.21 -3.62
C MET A 18 2.00 17.74 -2.36
N THR A 19 1.77 17.08 -1.23
CA THR A 19 2.12 17.57 0.11
C THR A 19 3.48 17.08 0.60
N GLY A 20 4.07 16.08 -0.05
CA GLY A 20 5.40 15.59 0.25
C GLY A 20 6.52 16.56 -0.15
N PHE A 21 7.73 16.23 0.28
CA PHE A 21 8.99 16.94 0.02
C PHE A 21 8.97 18.41 0.45
N GLY A 22 8.53 18.67 1.69
CA GLY A 22 8.69 19.99 2.31
C GLY A 22 7.53 20.96 2.07
N ARG A 23 6.50 20.59 1.29
CA ARG A 23 5.41 21.51 0.92
C ARG A 23 4.67 22.08 2.13
N THR A 24 4.57 21.33 3.21
CA THR A 24 3.86 21.71 4.45
C THR A 24 4.80 22.07 5.60
N GLY A 25 6.09 22.32 5.33
CA GLY A 25 7.10 22.59 6.37
C GLY A 25 7.72 21.33 7.00
N THR A 26 7.22 20.15 6.67
CA THR A 26 7.77 18.83 7.02
C THR A 26 8.07 18.03 5.75
N TRP A 27 8.89 16.99 5.85
CA TRP A 27 9.21 16.13 4.69
C TRP A 27 7.97 15.48 4.09
N PHE A 28 7.04 15.04 4.93
CA PHE A 28 5.72 14.57 4.52
C PHE A 28 4.67 15.21 5.43
N ALA A 29 3.53 15.59 4.87
CA ALA A 29 2.48 16.27 5.64
C ALA A 29 1.94 15.41 6.77
N VAL A 30 1.87 14.08 6.61
CA VAL A 30 1.43 13.13 7.63
C VAL A 30 2.15 13.31 8.97
N GLN A 31 3.39 13.81 8.95
CA GLN A 31 4.20 14.10 10.14
C GLN A 31 3.59 15.21 11.01
N ASN A 32 2.87 16.16 10.41
CA ASN A 32 2.19 17.23 11.15
C ASN A 32 1.13 16.70 12.13
N TRP A 33 0.62 15.50 11.88
CA TRP A 33 -0.39 14.84 12.72
C TRP A 33 0.17 13.67 13.52
N ALA A 34 1.49 13.46 13.52
CA ALA A 34 2.16 12.34 14.18
C ALA A 34 1.56 10.96 13.81
N VAL A 35 1.09 10.81 12.57
CA VAL A 35 0.48 9.58 12.06
C VAL A 35 1.52 8.77 11.29
N VAL A 36 1.53 7.45 11.50
CA VAL A 36 2.31 6.49 10.70
C VAL A 36 1.36 5.73 9.77
N PRO A 37 1.45 5.95 8.44
CA PRO A 37 0.64 5.25 7.46
C PRO A 37 1.18 3.84 7.16
N ASP A 38 0.35 3.00 6.57
CA ASP A 38 0.74 1.67 6.08
C ASP A 38 1.37 1.75 4.68
N LEU A 39 0.91 2.72 3.89
CA LEU A 39 1.40 3.08 2.57
C LEU A 39 1.48 4.61 2.43
N LEU A 40 2.56 5.13 1.88
CA LEU A 40 2.71 6.56 1.57
C LEU A 40 3.11 6.70 0.11
N THR A 41 2.34 7.48 -0.67
CA THR A 41 2.57 7.61 -2.11
C THR A 41 3.15 8.98 -2.44
N PHE A 42 4.13 9.03 -3.35
CA PHE A 42 4.85 10.27 -3.64
C PHE A 42 5.27 10.34 -5.11
N VAL A 43 5.29 11.56 -5.68
CA VAL A 43 5.76 11.90 -7.03
C VAL A 43 6.25 13.36 -6.96
N LYS A 44 5.99 14.19 -7.98
CA LYS A 44 6.18 15.65 -8.08
C LYS A 44 7.43 16.17 -7.36
N GLY A 45 7.29 16.56 -6.09
CA GLY A 45 8.35 17.15 -5.28
C GLY A 45 9.59 16.27 -5.15
N VAL A 46 9.48 14.96 -5.38
CA VAL A 46 10.61 14.00 -5.29
C VAL A 46 11.77 14.36 -6.22
N THR A 47 11.44 14.87 -7.40
CA THR A 47 12.42 15.30 -8.41
C THR A 47 12.28 16.77 -8.73
N SER A 48 11.49 17.54 -7.96
CA SER A 48 11.12 18.92 -8.28
C SER A 48 10.60 19.13 -9.71
N GLY A 49 10.05 18.07 -10.33
CA GLY A 49 9.59 18.08 -11.72
C GLY A 49 10.66 17.94 -12.81
N TYR A 50 11.94 17.71 -12.46
CA TYR A 50 13.03 17.58 -13.44
C TYR A 50 12.99 16.27 -14.25
N VAL A 51 12.58 15.17 -13.62
CA VAL A 51 12.43 13.87 -14.28
C VAL A 51 11.19 13.15 -13.76
N PRO A 52 10.48 12.36 -14.60
CA PRO A 52 9.36 11.56 -14.15
C PRO A 52 9.82 10.49 -13.16
N LEU A 53 9.48 10.66 -11.88
CA LEU A 53 9.74 9.69 -10.83
C LEU A 53 8.59 9.70 -9.83
N GLY A 54 8.15 8.52 -9.44
CA GLY A 54 7.13 8.31 -8.44
C GLY A 54 7.32 6.97 -7.74
N GLY A 55 6.71 6.83 -6.58
CA GLY A 55 6.81 5.60 -5.81
C GLY A 55 5.86 5.57 -4.62
N ALA A 56 5.92 4.45 -3.92
CA ALA A 56 5.27 4.29 -2.64
C ALA A 56 6.27 3.76 -1.62
N LEU A 57 6.24 4.33 -0.43
CA LEU A 57 6.85 3.73 0.76
C LEU A 57 5.82 2.79 1.37
N ILE A 58 6.24 1.56 1.64
CA ILE A 58 5.37 0.52 2.17
C ILE A 58 5.89 0.06 3.52
N SER A 59 4.98 -0.17 4.46
CA SER A 59 5.33 -0.75 5.74
C SER A 59 5.63 -2.24 5.63
N GLU A 60 6.29 -2.81 6.64
CA GLU A 60 6.68 -4.22 6.65
C GLU A 60 5.49 -5.18 6.48
N SER A 61 4.33 -4.87 7.09
CA SER A 61 3.13 -5.70 6.92
C SER A 61 2.68 -5.73 5.46
N VAL A 62 2.64 -4.58 4.80
CA VAL A 62 2.29 -4.50 3.37
C VAL A 62 3.32 -5.27 2.54
N ASN A 63 4.61 -5.18 2.86
CA ASN A 63 5.62 -5.97 2.17
C ASN A 63 5.42 -7.49 2.35
N ARG A 64 4.96 -7.91 3.55
CA ARG A 64 4.65 -9.32 3.84
C ARG A 64 3.43 -9.82 3.06
N ILE A 65 2.38 -9.00 2.92
CA ILE A 65 1.23 -9.28 2.04
C ILE A 65 1.73 -9.58 0.62
N MET A 66 2.59 -8.69 0.09
CA MET A 66 3.15 -8.86 -1.26
C MET A 66 3.99 -10.14 -1.40
N ALA A 67 4.72 -10.53 -0.35
CA ALA A 67 5.48 -11.77 -0.34
C ALA A 67 4.57 -13.01 -0.37
N VAL A 68 3.46 -13.00 0.38
CA VAL A 68 2.48 -14.10 0.36
C VAL A 68 1.84 -14.24 -1.01
N CYS A 69 1.42 -13.13 -1.63
CA CYS A 69 0.87 -13.16 -2.99
C CYS A 69 1.85 -13.84 -3.96
N ARG A 70 3.12 -13.40 -3.96
CA ARG A 70 4.15 -13.97 -4.86
C ARG A 70 4.39 -15.45 -4.62
N ASN A 71 4.44 -15.90 -3.36
CA ASN A 71 4.62 -17.31 -3.00
C ASN A 71 3.43 -18.19 -3.46
N ARG A 72 2.24 -17.59 -3.58
CA ARG A 72 1.02 -18.23 -4.07
C ARG A 72 0.85 -18.09 -5.59
N GLY A 73 1.86 -17.60 -6.31
CA GLY A 73 1.81 -17.45 -7.77
C GLY A 73 1.07 -16.19 -8.25
N VAL A 74 0.58 -15.34 -7.35
CA VAL A 74 -0.05 -14.06 -7.71
C VAL A 74 1.01 -12.97 -7.71
N TRP A 75 1.21 -12.34 -8.86
CA TRP A 75 2.14 -11.22 -9.02
C TRP A 75 1.40 -9.88 -9.03
N PRO A 76 1.15 -9.26 -7.86
CA PRO A 76 0.54 -7.95 -7.81
C PRO A 76 1.49 -6.93 -8.45
N PHE A 77 1.07 -6.31 -9.55
CA PHE A 77 1.81 -5.19 -10.10
C PHE A 77 1.48 -3.94 -9.26
N VAL A 78 2.42 -3.56 -8.39
CA VAL A 78 2.31 -2.36 -7.58
C VAL A 78 2.89 -1.20 -8.36
N ASN A 79 2.04 -0.37 -8.96
CA ASN A 79 2.48 0.90 -9.54
C ASN A 79 2.03 2.04 -8.64
N THR A 80 3.00 2.62 -7.94
CA THR A 80 2.78 3.76 -7.06
C THR A 80 1.69 3.45 -6.02
N ASN A 81 0.47 3.97 -6.20
CA ASN A 81 -0.66 3.81 -5.29
C ASN A 81 -1.65 2.71 -5.69
N ARG A 82 -1.32 1.89 -6.69
CA ARG A 82 -2.24 0.87 -7.21
C ARG A 82 -1.64 -0.51 -7.11
N VAL A 83 -2.42 -1.45 -6.56
CA VAL A 83 -2.20 -2.88 -6.75
C VAL A 83 -3.05 -3.29 -7.96
N HIS A 84 -2.41 -3.62 -9.06
CA HIS A 84 -3.10 -4.09 -10.25
C HIS A 84 -3.20 -5.62 -10.21
N GLY A 85 -4.41 -6.14 -10.13
CA GLY A 85 -4.71 -7.50 -10.56
C GLY A 85 -4.87 -7.52 -12.07
N VAL A 86 -3.77 -7.70 -12.81
CA VAL A 86 -3.80 -7.87 -14.28
C VAL A 86 -3.58 -9.34 -14.60
N PRO A 87 -4.64 -10.16 -14.60
CA PRO A 87 -4.51 -11.52 -15.09
C PRO A 87 -4.07 -11.48 -16.55
N PRO A 88 -3.14 -12.35 -16.99
CA PRO A 88 -2.78 -12.42 -18.40
C PRO A 88 -4.01 -12.91 -19.20
N PRO A 89 -4.17 -12.48 -20.46
CA PRO A 89 -5.39 -12.72 -21.25
C PRO A 89 -5.63 -14.19 -21.63
N ASN A 90 -4.77 -15.11 -21.20
CA ASN A 90 -4.80 -16.54 -21.49
C ASN A 90 -5.12 -17.42 -20.26
N ILE A 91 -5.69 -16.86 -19.19
CA ILE A 91 -6.10 -17.65 -18.01
C ILE A 91 -7.52 -18.20 -18.15
N THR A 92 -7.78 -19.30 -17.45
CA THR A 92 -9.10 -19.91 -17.29
C THR A 92 -9.95 -19.16 -16.25
N GLU A 93 -11.27 -19.36 -16.27
CA GLU A 93 -12.17 -18.78 -15.27
C GLU A 93 -11.89 -19.30 -13.84
N ALA A 94 -11.39 -20.53 -13.72
CA ALA A 94 -10.96 -21.09 -12.43
C ALA A 94 -9.77 -20.31 -11.85
N GLU A 95 -8.72 -20.09 -12.65
CA GLU A 95 -7.53 -19.32 -12.27
C GLU A 95 -7.87 -17.85 -11.97
N LEU A 96 -8.86 -17.28 -12.67
CA LEU A 96 -9.34 -15.92 -12.39
C LEU A 96 -9.94 -15.80 -10.98
N ARG A 97 -10.60 -16.85 -10.49
CA ARG A 97 -11.22 -16.88 -9.15
C ARG A 97 -10.21 -17.12 -8.03
N GLU A 98 -9.10 -17.81 -8.32
CA GLU A 98 -8.03 -18.05 -7.36
C GLU A 98 -7.29 -16.77 -6.96
N GLY A 99 -7.09 -15.83 -7.90
CA GLY A 99 -6.39 -14.56 -7.64
C GLY A 99 -6.99 -13.74 -6.49
N PRO A 100 -8.30 -13.40 -6.52
CA PRO A 100 -8.97 -12.71 -5.41
C PRO A 100 -8.93 -13.47 -4.09
N ALA A 101 -9.03 -14.81 -4.10
CA ALA A 101 -8.95 -15.62 -2.88
C ALA A 101 -7.57 -15.54 -2.22
N VAL A 102 -6.50 -15.53 -3.02
CA VAL A 102 -5.13 -15.32 -2.53
C VAL A 102 -4.95 -13.91 -1.99
N LEU A 103 -5.57 -12.89 -2.60
CA LEU A 103 -5.53 -11.52 -2.08
C LEU A 103 -6.23 -11.40 -0.72
N ASP A 104 -7.37 -12.08 -0.55
CA ASP A 104 -8.10 -12.12 0.72
C ASP A 104 -7.27 -12.80 1.83
N GLU A 105 -6.67 -13.96 1.52
CA GLU A 105 -5.73 -14.63 2.43
C GLU A 105 -4.52 -13.73 2.76
N ALA A 106 -3.92 -13.09 1.75
CA ALA A 106 -2.76 -12.24 1.97
C ALA A 106 -3.11 -11.02 2.83
N LEU A 107 -4.30 -10.43 2.70
CA LEU A 107 -4.76 -9.33 3.53
C LEU A 107 -4.91 -9.73 5.01
N SER A 108 -5.23 -10.99 5.32
CA SER A 108 -5.25 -11.48 6.72
C SER A 108 -3.91 -11.29 7.45
N VAL A 109 -2.79 -11.25 6.72
CA VAL A 109 -1.45 -11.01 7.29
C VAL A 109 -1.31 -9.57 7.82
N ALA A 110 -2.02 -8.61 7.22
CA ALA A 110 -2.07 -7.26 7.76
C ALA A 110 -2.92 -7.17 9.03
N ASP A 111 -3.95 -7.99 9.17
CA ASP A 111 -4.87 -7.98 10.31
C ASP A 111 -4.14 -8.22 11.64
N ASP A 112 -3.10 -9.07 11.66
CA ASP A 112 -2.30 -9.33 12.85
C ASP A 112 -1.59 -8.06 13.37
N ARG A 113 -1.16 -7.17 12.47
CA ARG A 113 -0.47 -5.92 12.84
C ARG A 113 -1.44 -4.83 13.28
N THR A 114 -2.60 -4.70 12.64
CA THR A 114 -3.65 -3.76 13.06
C THR A 114 -4.25 -4.16 14.41
N ARG A 115 -4.40 -5.47 14.68
CA ARG A 115 -4.81 -6.00 16.00
C ARG A 115 -3.76 -5.81 17.09
N CYS A 116 -2.47 -5.86 16.77
CA CYS A 116 -1.39 -5.67 17.74
C CYS A 116 -1.25 -4.20 18.19
N ARG A 117 -1.64 -3.23 17.35
CA ARG A 117 -1.62 -1.78 17.67
C ARG A 117 -2.79 -1.30 18.54
N THR A 118 -3.85 -2.11 18.65
CA THR A 118 -5.08 -1.78 19.39
C THR A 118 -5.14 -2.39 20.80
N ARG A 119 -4.14 -3.19 21.19
CA ARG A 119 -3.88 -3.63 22.57
C ARG A 119 -2.80 -2.76 23.21
#